data_AF-A0A8C7LAR9-F1
#
_entry.id   AF-A0A8C7LAR9-F1
#
_cell.length_a   1.000
_cell.length_b   1.000
_cell.length_c   1.000
_cell.angle_alpha   90.00
_cell.angle_beta   90.00
_cell.angle_gamma   90.00
#
_symmetry.space_group_name_H-M   'P 1'
#
loop_
_entity.id
_entity.type
_entity.pdbx_description
1 polymer ?
#
loop_
_entity_poly.entity_id
_entity_poly.type
_entity_poly.pdbx_seq_one_letter_code
_entity_poly.pdbx_strand_id
1 'polypeptide(L)'
;MGGISIQFSSRLSQPPLEEKRQVMVTRTQKKMIKYVEEGSLMKLKSYLRKHSDLDVNFSQGKKRRTPLHLACSLGDDAILRLLLKNGADILLKDKKGDTPLHIAANKALKHGKIVYDDLVVPLQKSCPEAMVAPNNAGITPHDLLQWMKFEKGNTSKEKDAEKEWQEKLFGESDYLFEENTGEEDFQDWADRIRQEYVTKRHAEAQRLASSGSHGKRKKGKKEAEEEERANRELLERLQREHEEYLARAAQKEEETRQGKKQHYEERCAATFSTDTAAAVTTKLSYGDIPWPSPKGSVEEMVEVMLHGADKKDVAVFRKLLRRQQAVWHPDRFAQRCGARLEDGDKQRILDTVTALSQELNRLAQSLR
;
A
#
# COMPACT_ATOMS: atom_id res chain seq x y z
N MET A 1 -51.76 49.43 55.78
CA MET A 1 -50.60 49.77 54.91
C MET A 1 -49.49 48.84 55.35
N GLY A 2 -48.92 47.93 54.56
CA GLY A 2 -48.70 47.85 53.12
C GLY A 2 -47.24 47.43 52.98
N GLY A 3 -46.97 46.17 52.65
CA GLY A 3 -45.60 45.63 52.65
C GLY A 3 -45.55 44.16 52.25
N ILE A 4 -45.83 43.91 50.98
CA ILE A 4 -45.68 42.62 50.32
C ILE A 4 -44.18 42.33 50.15
N SER A 5 -43.68 41.23 50.72
CA SER A 5 -42.37 40.66 50.38
C SER A 5 -42.58 39.27 49.79
N ILE A 6 -42.57 39.22 48.46
CA ILE A 6 -42.62 38.00 47.64
C ILE A 6 -41.21 37.42 47.62
N GLN A 7 -41.01 36.25 48.22
CA GLN A 7 -39.80 35.46 47.98
C GLN A 7 -39.97 34.67 46.67
N PHE A 8 -39.23 35.08 45.65
CA PHE A 8 -39.04 34.31 44.41
C PHE A 8 -38.16 33.10 44.70
N SER A 9 -38.78 31.93 44.89
CA SER A 9 -38.10 30.64 44.74
C SER A 9 -37.96 30.30 43.26
N SER A 10 -36.83 30.68 42.67
CA SER A 10 -36.42 30.25 41.33
C SER A 10 -36.09 28.76 41.33
N ARG A 11 -37.11 27.91 41.08
CA ARG A 11 -36.92 26.54 40.61
C ARG A 11 -36.32 26.59 39.22
N LEU A 12 -35.00 26.45 39.13
CA LEU A 12 -34.32 26.12 37.89
C LEU A 12 -34.81 24.74 37.45
N SER A 13 -35.56 24.75 36.35
CA SER A 13 -36.00 23.61 35.56
C SER A 13 -34.80 22.70 35.27
N GLN A 14 -34.82 21.47 35.81
CA GLN A 14 -33.95 20.41 35.33
C GLN A 14 -34.45 20.00 33.93
N PRO A 15 -33.58 19.95 32.89
CA PRO A 15 -33.97 19.38 31.61
C PRO A 15 -34.21 17.86 31.76
N PRO A 16 -35.10 17.26 30.93
CA PRO A 16 -35.47 15.86 31.09
C PRO A 16 -34.27 14.95 30.84
N LEU A 17 -34.09 13.96 31.72
CA LEU A 17 -33.19 12.83 31.55
C LEU A 17 -33.50 12.16 30.20
N GLU A 18 -32.60 12.34 29.25
CA GLU A 18 -32.71 11.78 27.90
C GLU A 18 -32.68 10.26 28.00
N GLU A 19 -33.88 9.70 27.84
CA GLU A 19 -34.23 8.30 27.89
C GLU A 19 -33.31 7.49 26.97
N LYS A 20 -32.60 6.49 27.52
CA LYS A 20 -31.71 5.59 26.80
C LYS A 20 -32.47 4.76 25.76
N ARG A 21 -32.81 5.35 24.62
CA ARG A 21 -33.26 4.62 23.43
C ARG A 21 -32.07 3.83 22.88
N GLN A 22 -31.98 2.56 23.24
CA GLN A 22 -31.23 1.59 22.44
C GLN A 22 -31.93 1.48 21.09
N VAL A 23 -31.50 2.29 20.12
CA VAL A 23 -31.98 2.22 18.75
C VAL A 23 -31.65 0.82 18.21
N MET A 24 -32.68 0.03 17.94
CA MET A 24 -32.49 -1.30 17.36
C MET A 24 -31.89 -1.14 15.96
N VAL A 25 -30.70 -1.70 15.76
CA VAL A 25 -30.01 -1.71 14.47
C VAL A 25 -30.88 -2.43 13.43
N THR A 26 -31.12 -1.78 12.29
CA THR A 26 -31.99 -2.28 11.23
C THR A 26 -31.41 -3.53 10.56
N ARG A 27 -32.26 -4.29 9.84
CA ARG A 27 -31.80 -5.46 9.06
C ARG A 27 -30.76 -5.06 7.99
N THR A 28 -30.88 -3.87 7.41
CA THR A 28 -29.96 -3.34 6.42
C THR A 28 -28.60 -2.99 7.04
N GLN A 29 -28.60 -2.32 8.18
CA GLN A 29 -27.39 -2.02 8.95
C GLN A 29 -26.67 -3.30 9.42
N LYS A 30 -27.39 -4.32 9.91
CA LYS A 30 -26.79 -5.61 10.27
C LYS A 30 -26.10 -6.30 9.09
N LYS A 31 -26.70 -6.20 7.90
CA LYS A 31 -26.14 -6.78 6.67
C LYS A 31 -24.89 -6.03 6.21
N MET A 32 -24.88 -4.71 6.37
CA MET A 32 -23.69 -3.88 6.14
C MET A 32 -22.54 -4.27 7.06
N ILE A 33 -22.80 -4.42 8.37
CA ILE A 33 -21.79 -4.89 9.34
C ILE A 33 -21.22 -6.24 8.94
N LYS A 34 -22.08 -7.17 8.50
CA LYS A 34 -21.62 -8.47 8.01
C LYS A 34 -20.63 -8.33 6.85
N TYR A 35 -20.84 -7.40 5.92
CA TYR A 35 -19.88 -7.15 4.83
C TYR A 35 -18.57 -6.53 5.30
N VAL A 36 -18.61 -5.69 6.35
CA VAL A 36 -17.43 -5.15 7.01
C VAL A 36 -16.65 -6.26 7.71
N GLU A 37 -17.33 -7.13 8.46
CA GLU A 37 -16.72 -8.29 9.15
C GLU A 37 -16.13 -9.31 8.17
N GLU A 38 -16.74 -9.48 6.99
CA GLU A 38 -16.25 -10.35 5.91
C GLU A 38 -15.09 -9.73 5.09
N GLY A 39 -14.72 -8.46 5.29
CA GLY A 39 -13.73 -7.78 4.44
C GLY A 39 -14.18 -7.60 2.98
N SER A 40 -15.48 -7.72 2.70
CA SER A 40 -16.02 -7.76 1.34
C SER A 40 -16.25 -6.35 0.77
N LEU A 41 -15.18 -5.64 0.40
CA LEU A 41 -15.22 -4.27 -0.11
C LEU A 41 -16.23 -4.06 -1.25
N MET A 42 -16.22 -4.92 -2.26
CA MET A 42 -17.09 -4.76 -3.43
C MET A 42 -18.57 -4.96 -3.08
N LYS A 43 -18.88 -5.90 -2.19
CA LYS A 43 -20.24 -6.10 -1.69
C LYS A 43 -20.69 -4.91 -0.87
N LEU A 44 -19.84 -4.39 0.01
CA LEU A 44 -20.12 -3.21 0.82
C LEU A 44 -20.34 -1.97 -0.06
N LYS A 45 -19.48 -1.72 -1.04
CA LYS A 45 -19.58 -0.59 -1.98
C LYS A 45 -20.87 -0.66 -2.81
N SER A 46 -21.21 -1.83 -3.33
CA SER A 46 -22.46 -2.04 -4.06
C SER A 46 -23.68 -1.86 -3.16
N TYR A 47 -23.60 -2.35 -1.92
CA TYR A 47 -24.69 -2.24 -0.94
C TYR A 47 -24.96 -0.80 -0.51
N LEU A 48 -23.91 -0.02 -0.22
CA LEU A 48 -24.01 1.40 0.11
C LEU A 48 -24.53 2.23 -1.07
N ARG A 49 -24.14 1.90 -2.30
CA ARG A 49 -24.71 2.55 -3.50
C ARG A 49 -26.22 2.30 -3.64
N LYS A 50 -26.68 1.09 -3.31
CA LYS A 50 -28.10 0.72 -3.38
C LYS A 50 -28.93 1.33 -2.24
N HIS A 51 -28.29 1.60 -1.10
CA HIS A 51 -28.91 2.16 0.10
C HIS A 51 -28.22 3.47 0.46
N SER A 52 -28.36 4.49 -0.39
CA SER A 52 -27.73 5.80 -0.19
C SER A 52 -28.26 6.56 1.03
N ASP A 53 -29.42 6.17 1.53
CA ASP A 53 -30.08 6.66 2.75
C ASP A 53 -29.60 5.95 4.03
N LEU A 54 -28.70 4.97 3.91
CA LEU A 54 -28.23 4.19 5.04
C LEU A 54 -27.28 5.00 5.90
N ASP A 55 -27.69 5.27 7.14
CA ASP A 55 -26.81 5.83 8.15
C ASP A 55 -25.67 4.84 8.49
N VAL A 56 -24.42 5.31 8.36
CA VAL A 56 -23.20 4.58 8.68
C VAL A 56 -22.73 4.83 10.12
N ASN A 57 -23.37 5.74 10.86
CA ASN A 57 -22.98 6.21 12.19
C ASN A 57 -23.72 5.51 13.33
N PHE A 58 -24.04 4.23 13.16
CA PHE A 58 -24.68 3.41 14.19
C PHE A 58 -23.68 2.56 14.97
N SER A 59 -24.04 2.21 16.20
CA SER A 59 -23.24 1.31 17.04
C SER A 59 -23.94 -0.04 17.20
N GLN A 60 -23.20 -1.14 17.09
CA GLN A 60 -23.74 -2.50 17.24
C GLN A 60 -22.95 -3.33 18.26
N GLY A 61 -23.65 -4.29 18.88
CA GLY A 61 -23.07 -5.32 19.72
C GLY A 61 -22.75 -4.86 21.15
N LYS A 62 -22.25 -5.80 21.96
CA LYS A 62 -21.96 -5.58 23.39
C LYS A 62 -20.88 -4.52 23.64
N LYS A 63 -20.05 -4.22 22.64
CA LYS A 63 -18.96 -3.23 22.69
C LYS A 63 -19.38 -1.85 22.16
N ARG A 64 -20.62 -1.67 21.68
CA ARG A 64 -21.10 -0.43 21.03
C ARG A 64 -20.14 0.08 19.96
N ARG A 65 -19.63 -0.81 19.10
CA ARG A 65 -18.70 -0.45 18.04
C ARG A 65 -19.44 0.02 16.80
N THR A 66 -18.94 1.08 16.17
CA THR A 66 -19.41 1.54 14.86
C THR A 66 -18.75 0.74 13.73
N PRO A 67 -19.27 0.77 12.50
CA PRO A 67 -18.60 0.18 11.34
C PRO A 67 -17.13 0.61 11.23
N LEU A 68 -16.83 1.89 11.53
CA LEU A 68 -15.47 2.43 11.47
C LEU A 68 -14.55 1.82 12.54
N HIS A 69 -15.07 1.55 13.75
CA HIS A 69 -14.32 0.79 14.78
C HIS A 69 -14.00 -0.64 14.33
N LEU A 70 -14.90 -1.28 13.58
CA LEU A 70 -14.68 -2.63 13.06
C LEU A 70 -13.62 -2.62 11.97
N ALA A 71 -13.67 -1.67 11.03
CA ALA A 71 -12.64 -1.49 10.00
C ALA A 71 -11.24 -1.31 10.63
N CYS A 72 -11.11 -0.44 11.64
CA CYS A 72 -9.86 -0.25 12.38
C CYS A 72 -9.42 -1.52 13.12
N SER A 73 -10.38 -2.25 13.72
CA SER A 73 -10.10 -3.50 14.44
C SER A 73 -9.65 -4.62 13.51
N LEU A 74 -10.11 -4.64 12.26
CA LEU A 74 -9.73 -5.60 11.22
C LEU A 74 -8.46 -5.18 10.48
N GLY A 75 -8.16 -3.89 10.45
CA GLY A 75 -7.01 -3.33 9.74
C GLY A 75 -7.22 -3.23 8.24
N ASP A 76 -8.48 -3.03 7.83
CA ASP A 76 -8.86 -2.94 6.42
C ASP A 76 -8.98 -1.46 6.03
N ASP A 77 -7.90 -0.90 5.48
CA ASP A 77 -7.85 0.49 5.00
C ASP A 77 -8.83 0.76 3.85
N ALA A 78 -9.07 -0.23 2.97
CA ALA A 78 -9.98 -0.03 1.85
C ALA A 78 -11.43 0.16 2.34
N ILE A 79 -11.86 -0.63 3.33
CA ILE A 79 -13.16 -0.44 3.99
C ILE A 79 -13.17 0.83 4.83
N LEU A 80 -12.08 1.17 5.51
CA LEU A 80 -11.93 2.42 6.26
C LEU A 80 -12.21 3.63 5.36
N ARG A 81 -11.49 3.76 4.24
CA ARG A 81 -11.65 4.85 3.27
C ARG A 81 -13.04 4.88 2.66
N LEU A 82 -13.63 3.71 2.40
CA LEU A 82 -15.00 3.63 1.89
C LEU A 82 -16.00 4.17 2.90
N LEU A 83 -15.88 3.82 4.18
CA LEU A 83 -16.75 4.32 5.24
C LEU A 83 -16.57 5.83 5.45
N LEU A 84 -15.33 6.33 5.45
CA LEU A 84 -15.04 7.76 5.53
C LEU A 84 -15.68 8.53 4.37
N LYS A 85 -15.59 8.01 3.14
CA LYS A 85 -16.24 8.60 1.96
C LYS A 85 -17.78 8.64 2.06
N ASN A 86 -18.37 7.76 2.86
CA ASN A 86 -19.81 7.72 3.12
C ASN A 86 -20.22 8.47 4.40
N GLY A 87 -19.35 9.33 4.95
CA GLY A 87 -19.70 10.21 6.08
C GLY A 87 -19.61 9.53 7.45
N ALA A 88 -18.75 8.51 7.59
CA ALA A 88 -18.51 7.89 8.89
C ALA A 88 -17.83 8.86 9.88
N ASP A 89 -18.43 9.02 11.04
CA ASP A 89 -17.97 9.88 12.13
C ASP A 89 -16.85 9.20 12.94
N ILE A 90 -15.73 9.92 13.04
CA ILE A 90 -14.48 9.49 13.69
C ILE A 90 -14.52 9.80 15.20
N LEU A 91 -15.44 10.64 15.67
CA LEU A 91 -15.54 11.03 17.09
C LEU A 91 -16.43 10.12 17.92
N LEU A 92 -17.15 9.19 17.28
CA LEU A 92 -18.02 8.25 17.97
C LEU A 92 -17.22 7.35 18.90
N LYS A 93 -17.67 7.23 20.15
CA LYS A 93 -17.01 6.43 21.18
C LYS A 93 -17.68 5.07 21.36
N ASP A 94 -16.86 4.03 21.47
CA ASP A 94 -17.33 2.70 21.84
C ASP A 94 -17.65 2.59 23.35
N LYS A 95 -17.99 1.40 23.84
CA LYS A 95 -18.35 1.19 25.26
C LYS A 95 -17.21 1.58 26.24
N LYS A 96 -15.95 1.51 25.82
CA LYS A 96 -14.78 1.89 26.62
C LYS A 96 -14.41 3.36 26.47
N GLY A 97 -15.18 4.12 25.70
CA GLY A 97 -14.83 5.49 25.36
C GLY A 97 -13.81 5.58 24.23
N ASP A 98 -13.38 4.45 23.66
CA ASP A 98 -12.39 4.42 22.60
C ASP A 98 -13.03 4.94 21.31
N THR A 99 -12.37 5.89 20.64
CA THR A 99 -12.69 6.29 19.26
C THR A 99 -12.10 5.29 18.27
N PRO A 100 -12.50 5.28 16.98
CA PRO A 100 -11.85 4.48 15.95
C PRO A 100 -10.34 4.69 15.91
N LEU A 101 -9.88 5.91 16.19
CA LEU A 101 -8.47 6.26 16.24
C LEU A 101 -7.71 5.60 17.40
N HIS A 102 -8.35 5.40 18.56
CA HIS A 102 -7.75 4.60 19.65
C HIS A 102 -7.55 3.14 19.22
N ILE A 103 -8.52 2.58 18.50
CA ILE A 103 -8.41 1.21 17.98
C ILE A 103 -7.30 1.12 16.93
N ALA A 104 -7.24 2.08 16.00
CA ALA A 104 -6.19 2.17 15.00
C ALA A 104 -4.80 2.32 15.63
N ALA A 105 -4.64 3.18 16.63
CA ALA A 105 -3.39 3.34 17.37
C ALA A 105 -2.98 2.03 18.06
N ASN A 106 -3.88 1.37 18.78
CA ASN A 106 -3.58 0.08 19.42
C ASN A 106 -3.28 -1.04 18.42
N LYS A 107 -3.88 -0.99 17.21
CA LYS A 107 -3.57 -1.89 16.10
C LYS A 107 -2.16 -1.61 15.57
N ALA A 108 -1.81 -0.35 15.34
CA ALA A 108 -0.49 0.07 14.88
C ALA A 108 0.61 -0.31 15.88
N LEU A 109 0.37 -0.18 17.19
CA LEU A 109 1.31 -0.63 18.24
C LEU A 109 1.63 -2.13 18.15
N LYS A 110 0.67 -2.96 17.69
CA LYS A 110 0.84 -4.42 17.58
C LYS A 110 1.45 -4.87 16.26
N HIS A 111 1.26 -4.09 15.20
CA HIS A 111 1.53 -4.51 13.82
C HIS A 111 2.57 -3.62 13.10
N GLY A 112 3.04 -2.54 13.72
CA GLY A 112 4.12 -1.70 13.22
C GLY A 112 3.69 -0.58 12.27
N LYS A 113 4.68 0.00 11.57
CA LYS A 113 4.56 1.24 10.78
C LYS A 113 3.56 1.16 9.62
N ILE A 114 3.44 0.01 8.97
CA ILE A 114 2.53 -0.16 7.82
C ILE A 114 1.07 0.13 8.24
N VAL A 115 0.65 -0.42 9.38
CA VAL A 115 -0.71 -0.21 9.91
C VAL A 115 -0.92 1.23 10.43
N TYR A 116 0.16 1.91 10.82
CA TYR A 116 0.11 3.32 11.18
C TYR A 116 -0.19 4.19 9.94
N ASP A 117 0.56 3.97 8.86
CA ASP A 117 0.39 4.70 7.59
C ASP A 117 -1.00 4.41 6.97
N ASP A 118 -1.50 3.18 7.11
CA ASP A 118 -2.78 2.75 6.56
C ASP A 118 -4.01 3.18 7.36
N LEU A 119 -3.94 3.20 8.70
CA LEU A 119 -5.14 3.47 9.52
C LEU A 119 -5.09 4.81 10.24
N VAL A 120 -3.93 5.18 10.80
CA VAL A 120 -3.81 6.36 11.67
C VAL A 120 -3.70 7.62 10.83
N VAL A 121 -2.88 7.62 9.78
CA VAL A 121 -2.68 8.80 8.91
C VAL A 121 -4.00 9.23 8.23
N PRO A 122 -4.80 8.35 7.61
CA PRO A 122 -6.05 8.77 6.95
C PRO A 122 -7.09 9.31 7.93
N LEU A 123 -7.19 8.72 9.12
CA LEU A 123 -8.12 9.19 10.16
C LEU A 123 -7.66 10.52 10.76
N GLN A 124 -6.37 10.69 11.03
CA GLN A 124 -5.79 11.95 11.51
C GLN A 124 -5.98 13.07 10.48
N LYS A 125 -5.77 12.79 9.19
CA LYS A 125 -5.99 13.76 8.12
C LYS A 125 -7.47 14.16 8.00
N SER A 126 -8.39 13.24 8.24
CA SER A 126 -9.83 13.48 8.14
C SER A 126 -10.38 14.24 9.35
N CYS A 127 -9.85 14.00 10.56
CA CYS A 127 -10.26 14.70 11.78
C CYS A 127 -9.10 14.74 12.79
N PRO A 128 -8.32 15.84 12.85
CA PRO A 128 -7.24 15.98 13.82
C PRO A 128 -7.76 16.08 15.27
N GLU A 129 -8.99 16.54 15.48
CA GLU A 129 -9.63 16.65 16.80
C GLU A 129 -9.78 15.28 17.49
N ALA A 130 -9.89 14.20 16.71
CA ALA A 130 -9.98 12.85 17.24
C ALA A 130 -8.69 12.39 17.96
N MET A 131 -7.53 13.02 17.70
CA MET A 131 -6.25 12.69 18.33
C MET A 131 -6.14 13.13 19.80
N VAL A 132 -6.92 14.15 20.19
CA VAL A 132 -6.91 14.71 21.56
C VAL A 132 -8.10 14.25 22.39
N ALA A 133 -9.01 13.47 21.81
CA ALA A 133 -10.19 12.98 22.51
C ALA A 133 -9.81 11.85 23.49
N PRO A 134 -10.03 11.99 24.81
CA PRO A 134 -9.73 10.92 25.75
C PRO A 134 -10.82 9.84 25.79
N ASN A 135 -10.41 8.59 26.01
CA ASN A 135 -11.33 7.49 26.34
C ASN A 135 -11.80 7.54 27.80
N ASN A 136 -12.57 6.54 28.25
CA ASN A 136 -13.08 6.50 29.63
C ASN A 136 -11.97 6.32 30.67
N ALA A 137 -10.76 5.93 30.26
CA ALA A 137 -9.58 5.84 31.12
C ALA A 137 -8.75 7.15 31.13
N GLY A 138 -9.19 8.19 30.41
CA GLY A 138 -8.45 9.45 30.29
C GLY A 138 -7.27 9.41 29.33
N ILE A 139 -7.08 8.30 28.60
CA ILE A 139 -5.96 8.11 27.66
C ILE A 139 -6.39 8.64 26.29
N THR A 140 -5.54 9.44 25.64
CA THR A 140 -5.76 9.90 24.27
C THR A 140 -5.06 8.99 23.24
N PRO A 141 -5.47 9.01 21.96
CA PRO A 141 -4.73 8.32 20.89
C PRO A 141 -3.29 8.83 20.76
N HIS A 142 -3.07 10.12 21.04
CA HIS A 142 -1.73 10.69 21.08
C HIS A 142 -0.87 10.03 22.17
N ASP A 143 -1.41 9.87 23.38
CA ASP A 143 -0.69 9.22 24.49
C ASP A 143 -0.35 7.75 24.17
N LEU A 144 -1.27 7.02 23.53
CA LEU A 144 -1.03 5.64 23.08
C LEU A 144 0.14 5.55 22.09
N LEU A 145 0.22 6.50 21.15
CA LEU A 145 1.29 6.54 20.15
C LEU A 145 2.61 7.07 20.75
N GLN A 146 2.55 7.92 21.76
CA GLN A 146 3.71 8.44 22.47
C GLN A 146 4.43 7.36 23.31
N TRP A 147 3.72 6.32 23.77
CA TRP A 147 4.34 5.16 24.41
C TRP A 147 5.38 4.44 23.53
N MET A 148 5.30 4.54 22.19
CA MET A 148 6.37 4.07 21.28
C MET A 148 7.72 4.80 21.48
N LYS A 149 7.70 6.05 21.96
CA LYS A 149 8.92 6.81 22.27
C LYS A 149 9.53 6.40 23.61
N PHE A 150 8.69 6.01 24.59
CA PHE A 150 9.12 5.67 25.95
C PHE A 150 9.62 4.22 26.10
N GLU A 151 9.10 3.24 25.36
CA GLU A 151 9.61 1.86 25.39
C GLU A 151 11.07 1.74 24.91
N LYS A 152 11.50 2.62 23.99
CA LYS A 152 12.90 2.73 23.60
C LYS A 152 13.82 3.23 24.73
N GLY A 153 13.30 3.68 25.87
CA GLY A 153 14.08 4.25 26.98
C GLY A 153 14.91 3.26 27.80
N ASN A 154 14.65 1.96 27.73
CA ASN A 154 15.24 0.97 28.65
C ASN A 154 16.32 0.05 28.04
N THR A 155 16.77 0.32 26.81
CA THR A 155 17.85 -0.42 26.12
C THR A 155 18.98 0.54 25.72
N SER A 156 19.71 1.02 26.72
CA SER A 156 20.64 2.16 26.66
C SER A 156 21.99 1.92 25.95
N LYS A 157 22.08 1.05 24.93
CA LYS A 157 23.36 0.83 24.19
C LYS A 157 23.27 0.78 22.66
N GLU A 158 22.10 0.62 22.06
CA GLU A 158 21.95 0.62 20.58
C GLU A 158 21.63 2.01 20.00
N LYS A 159 21.45 3.03 20.84
CA LYS A 159 20.92 4.34 20.45
C LYS A 159 21.90 5.29 19.79
N ASP A 160 23.21 5.09 19.87
CA ASP A 160 24.16 6.01 19.25
C ASP A 160 24.29 5.75 17.74
N ALA A 161 24.28 4.49 17.31
CA ALA A 161 24.36 4.13 15.89
C ALA A 161 23.08 4.49 15.11
N GLU A 162 21.91 4.31 15.73
CA GLU A 162 20.62 4.54 15.10
C GLU A 162 20.28 6.04 15.00
N LYS A 163 20.76 6.87 15.94
CA LYS A 163 20.59 8.32 15.91
C LYS A 163 21.48 8.98 14.86
N GLU A 164 22.71 8.48 14.69
CA GLU A 164 23.62 8.90 13.63
C GLU A 164 23.11 8.50 12.24
N TRP A 165 22.43 7.36 12.13
CA TRP A 165 21.80 6.91 10.88
C TRP A 165 20.56 7.74 10.52
N GLN A 166 19.76 8.15 11.50
CA GLN A 166 18.57 8.97 11.30
C GLN A 166 18.88 10.43 10.93
N GLU A 167 19.95 11.03 11.46
CA GLU A 167 20.39 12.37 11.02
C GLU A 167 20.93 12.36 9.59
N LYS A 168 21.58 11.26 9.15
CA LYS A 168 22.04 11.08 7.76
C LYS A 168 20.90 10.83 6.77
N LEU A 169 19.80 10.21 7.21
CA LEU A 169 18.68 9.85 6.31
C LEU A 169 17.68 10.99 6.07
N PHE A 170 17.56 11.96 7.00
CA PHE A 170 16.53 13.02 6.96
C PHE A 170 17.08 14.45 6.82
N GLY A 171 18.39 14.62 6.57
CA GLY A 171 19.02 15.93 6.39
C GLY A 171 18.84 16.59 5.00
N GLU A 172 18.37 15.86 4.00
CA GLU A 172 18.23 16.37 2.62
C GLU A 172 16.95 15.86 1.95
N SER A 173 15.77 16.25 2.46
CA SER A 173 14.55 16.19 1.62
C SER A 173 13.47 17.09 2.21
N ASP A 174 13.73 18.39 2.12
CA ASP A 174 12.68 19.38 1.98
C ASP A 174 12.76 19.89 0.54
N TYR A 175 11.61 20.24 -0.03
CA TYR A 175 11.33 20.71 -1.40
C TYR A 175 10.80 19.68 -2.41
N LEU A 176 9.58 20.03 -2.86
CA LEU A 176 8.81 19.59 -4.04
C LEU A 176 7.76 18.49 -3.81
N PHE A 177 6.67 18.95 -3.19
CA PHE A 177 5.32 18.76 -3.74
C PHE A 177 5.31 19.03 -5.25
N GLU A 178 4.89 18.08 -6.09
CA GLU A 178 3.91 18.29 -7.17
C GLU A 178 3.47 16.99 -7.87
N GLU A 179 2.16 16.92 -8.10
CA GLU A 179 1.39 16.23 -9.16
C GLU A 179 1.43 14.70 -9.36
N ASN A 180 0.49 14.04 -8.69
CA ASN A 180 -0.60 13.22 -9.27
C ASN A 180 -0.41 12.56 -10.66
N THR A 181 -0.37 11.22 -10.69
CA THR A 181 -1.35 10.42 -11.45
C THR A 181 -1.63 9.12 -10.70
N GLY A 182 -2.89 8.91 -10.32
CA GLY A 182 -3.36 7.70 -9.67
C GLY A 182 -3.37 6.49 -10.60
N GLU A 183 -2.29 5.73 -10.60
CA GLU A 183 -2.28 4.34 -11.03
C GLU A 183 -1.99 3.50 -9.78
N GLU A 184 -2.94 2.60 -9.41
CA GLU A 184 -2.61 1.50 -8.48
C GLU A 184 -1.36 0.82 -9.06
N ASP A 185 -0.27 0.76 -8.28
CA ASP A 185 0.92 0.02 -8.70
C ASP A 185 0.45 -1.40 -9.05
N PHE A 186 0.77 -1.83 -10.27
CA PHE A 186 0.29 -3.09 -10.81
C PHE A 186 0.62 -4.25 -9.86
N GLN A 187 1.70 -4.12 -9.10
CA GLN A 187 2.12 -5.06 -8.07
C GLN A 187 1.14 -5.11 -6.87
N ASP A 188 0.64 -3.97 -6.42
CA ASP A 188 -0.34 -3.86 -5.31
C ASP A 188 -1.71 -4.41 -5.71
N TRP A 189 -2.15 -4.12 -6.94
CA TRP A 189 -3.32 -4.77 -7.52
C TRP A 189 -3.09 -6.28 -7.60
N ALA A 190 -1.88 -6.70 -7.99
CA ALA A 190 -1.60 -8.09 -8.23
C ALA A 190 -1.54 -8.96 -6.96
N ASP A 191 -0.99 -8.40 -5.90
CA ASP A 191 -0.91 -9.03 -4.59
C ASP A 191 -2.27 -9.12 -3.91
N ARG A 192 -3.10 -8.09 -4.08
CA ARG A 192 -4.49 -8.08 -3.60
C ARG A 192 -5.31 -9.21 -4.23
N ILE A 193 -5.19 -9.42 -5.54
CA ILE A 193 -5.89 -10.50 -6.25
C ILE A 193 -5.36 -11.89 -5.85
N ARG A 194 -4.04 -12.05 -5.65
CA ARG A 194 -3.44 -13.27 -5.09
C ARG A 194 -4.02 -13.60 -3.72
N GLN A 195 -4.11 -12.62 -2.83
CA GLN A 195 -4.67 -12.78 -1.50
C GLN A 195 -6.15 -13.18 -1.54
N GLU A 196 -6.93 -12.60 -2.46
CA GLU A 196 -8.34 -12.96 -2.65
C GLU A 196 -8.50 -14.42 -3.11
N TYR A 197 -7.63 -14.90 -4.01
CA TYR A 197 -7.61 -16.30 -4.43
C TYR A 197 -7.27 -17.26 -3.29
N VAL A 198 -6.22 -16.97 -2.52
CA VAL A 198 -5.81 -17.76 -1.34
C VAL A 198 -6.94 -17.80 -0.30
N THR A 199 -7.59 -16.67 -0.06
CA THR A 199 -8.73 -16.57 0.87
C THR A 199 -9.92 -17.40 0.40
N LYS A 200 -10.27 -17.35 -0.89
CA LYS A 200 -11.34 -18.16 -1.49
C LYS A 200 -11.04 -19.66 -1.36
N ARG A 201 -9.80 -20.09 -1.61
CA ARG A 201 -9.34 -21.47 -1.43
C ARG A 201 -9.43 -21.93 0.02
N HIS A 202 -9.00 -21.11 0.97
CA HIS A 202 -9.11 -21.43 2.40
C HIS A 202 -10.56 -21.52 2.88
N ALA A 203 -11.43 -20.61 2.44
CA ALA A 203 -12.85 -20.63 2.80
C ALA A 203 -13.57 -21.87 2.24
N GLU A 204 -13.20 -22.33 1.04
CA GLU A 204 -13.71 -23.55 0.42
C GLU A 204 -13.21 -24.80 1.14
N ALA A 205 -11.92 -24.88 1.45
CA ALA A 205 -11.35 -25.97 2.26
C ALA A 205 -12.03 -26.08 3.64
N GLN A 206 -12.33 -24.94 4.28
CA GLN A 206 -13.09 -24.91 5.53
C GLN A 206 -14.55 -25.36 5.37
N ARG A 207 -15.20 -25.04 4.24
CA ARG A 207 -16.57 -25.51 3.94
C ARG A 207 -16.61 -27.02 3.73
N LEU A 208 -15.65 -27.58 3.01
CA LEU A 208 -15.49 -29.03 2.81
C LEU A 208 -15.15 -29.76 4.13
N ALA A 209 -14.33 -29.15 4.99
CA ALA A 209 -14.04 -29.69 6.32
C ALA A 209 -15.28 -29.64 7.24
N SER A 210 -16.11 -28.60 7.11
CA SER A 210 -17.32 -28.41 7.93
C SER A 210 -18.50 -29.28 7.48
N SER A 211 -18.60 -29.61 6.18
CA SER A 211 -19.63 -30.52 5.67
C SER A 211 -19.42 -31.97 6.12
N GLY A 212 -18.20 -32.37 6.46
CA GLY A 212 -17.88 -33.66 7.07
C GLY A 212 -18.32 -33.80 8.54
N SER A 213 -18.66 -32.69 9.23
CA SER A 213 -18.91 -32.66 10.67
C SER A 213 -20.40 -32.57 11.06
N HIS A 214 -21.30 -32.19 10.13
CA HIS A 214 -22.74 -32.05 10.39
C HIS A 214 -23.56 -33.18 9.77
N GLY A 215 -23.78 -34.24 10.56
CA GLY A 215 -24.87 -35.19 10.39
C GLY A 215 -24.65 -36.24 9.31
N LYS A 216 -24.41 -37.48 9.73
CA LYS A 216 -24.56 -38.69 8.91
C LYS A 216 -26.02 -38.87 8.46
N ARG A 217 -26.53 -38.02 7.56
CA ARG A 217 -27.58 -38.45 6.62
C ARG A 217 -26.84 -39.24 5.53
N LYS A 218 -27.29 -40.47 5.29
CA LYS A 218 -26.71 -41.39 4.31
C LYS A 218 -26.92 -40.81 2.91
N LYS A 219 -26.04 -39.87 2.50
CA LYS A 219 -26.01 -39.29 1.16
C LYS A 219 -25.83 -40.43 0.16
N GLY A 220 -26.61 -40.45 -0.91
CA GLY A 220 -26.53 -41.52 -1.90
C GLY A 220 -25.12 -41.55 -2.50
N LYS A 221 -24.54 -42.74 -2.70
CA LYS A 221 -23.18 -42.91 -3.26
C LYS A 221 -22.99 -42.09 -4.56
N LYS A 222 -24.03 -42.05 -5.40
CA LYS A 222 -24.07 -41.24 -6.64
C LYS A 222 -24.01 -39.72 -6.39
N GLU A 223 -24.76 -39.21 -5.42
CA GLU A 223 -24.79 -37.76 -5.11
C GLU A 223 -23.46 -37.28 -4.50
N ALA A 224 -22.76 -38.15 -3.77
CA ALA A 224 -21.42 -37.86 -3.26
C ALA A 224 -20.37 -37.85 -4.39
N GLU A 225 -20.45 -38.81 -5.31
CA GLU A 225 -19.57 -38.88 -6.49
C GLU A 225 -19.78 -37.69 -7.45
N GLU A 226 -21.03 -37.23 -7.64
CA GLU A 226 -21.34 -36.04 -8.44
C GLU A 226 -20.85 -34.74 -7.79
N GLU A 227 -21.02 -34.60 -6.46
CA GLU A 227 -20.50 -33.42 -5.74
C GLU A 227 -18.97 -33.38 -5.75
N GLU A 228 -18.30 -34.52 -5.57
CA GLU A 228 -16.84 -34.60 -5.64
C GLU A 228 -16.33 -34.23 -7.03
N ARG A 229 -17.02 -34.68 -8.09
CA ARG A 229 -16.71 -34.30 -9.48
C ARG A 229 -16.90 -32.80 -9.71
N ALA A 230 -18.04 -32.24 -9.28
CA ALA A 230 -18.31 -30.82 -9.43
C ALA A 230 -17.30 -29.95 -8.66
N ASN A 231 -16.88 -30.39 -7.47
CA ASN A 231 -15.87 -29.70 -6.67
C ASN A 231 -14.47 -29.77 -7.32
N ARG A 232 -14.14 -30.90 -7.95
CA ARG A 232 -12.89 -31.07 -8.72
C ARG A 232 -12.88 -30.18 -9.96
N GLU A 233 -13.96 -30.15 -10.72
CA GLU A 233 -14.11 -29.29 -11.91
C GLU A 233 -14.04 -27.80 -11.55
N LEU A 234 -14.66 -27.40 -10.42
CA LEU A 234 -14.58 -26.03 -9.91
C LEU A 234 -13.14 -25.66 -9.53
N LEU A 235 -12.43 -26.57 -8.86
CA LEU A 235 -11.03 -26.34 -8.48
C LEU A 235 -10.13 -26.19 -9.71
N GLU A 236 -10.27 -27.07 -10.70
CA GLU A 236 -9.53 -26.97 -11.96
C GLU A 236 -9.83 -25.65 -12.69
N ARG A 237 -11.09 -25.19 -12.66
CA ARG A 237 -11.45 -23.89 -13.23
C ARG A 237 -10.78 -22.72 -12.50
N LEU A 238 -10.80 -22.73 -11.16
CA LEU A 238 -10.15 -21.70 -10.35
C LEU A 238 -8.64 -21.67 -10.56
N GLN A 239 -8.02 -22.84 -10.71
CA GLN A 239 -6.59 -22.93 -11.02
C GLN A 239 -6.28 -22.36 -12.40
N ARG A 240 -7.07 -22.69 -13.43
CA ARG A 240 -6.93 -22.11 -14.77
C ARG A 240 -7.08 -20.58 -14.75
N GLU A 241 -8.09 -20.07 -14.06
CA GLU A 241 -8.29 -18.62 -13.92
C GLU A 241 -7.09 -17.93 -13.23
N HIS A 242 -6.46 -18.59 -12.24
CA HIS A 242 -5.25 -18.10 -11.58
C HIS A 242 -4.02 -18.14 -12.48
N GLU A 243 -3.84 -19.22 -13.24
CA GLU A 243 -2.74 -19.36 -14.21
C GLU A 243 -2.85 -18.33 -15.33
N GLU A 244 -4.04 -18.12 -15.89
CA GLU A 244 -4.31 -17.06 -16.86
C GLU A 244 -4.00 -15.68 -16.29
N TYR A 245 -4.35 -15.45 -15.03
CA TYR A 245 -4.07 -14.21 -14.35
C TYR A 245 -2.55 -13.98 -14.18
N LEU A 246 -1.81 -14.98 -13.71
CA LEU A 246 -0.35 -14.90 -13.60
C LEU A 246 0.30 -14.68 -14.97
N ALA A 247 -0.24 -15.31 -16.02
CA ALA A 247 0.22 -15.11 -17.39
C ALA A 247 -0.02 -13.67 -17.87
N ARG A 248 -1.19 -13.09 -17.62
CA ARG A 248 -1.48 -11.67 -17.93
C ARG A 248 -0.59 -10.73 -17.13
N ALA A 249 -0.32 -11.04 -15.87
CA ALA A 249 0.58 -10.25 -15.03
C ALA A 249 2.02 -10.28 -15.54
N ALA A 250 2.54 -11.47 -15.84
CA ALA A 250 3.86 -11.63 -16.45
C ALA A 250 3.94 -10.90 -17.80
N GLN A 251 2.88 -10.97 -18.62
CA GLN A 251 2.83 -10.26 -19.90
C GLN A 251 2.89 -8.74 -19.72
N LYS A 252 2.16 -8.18 -18.75
CA LYS A 252 2.15 -6.74 -18.48
C LYS A 252 3.48 -6.25 -17.92
N GLU A 253 4.08 -7.04 -17.04
CA GLU A 253 5.40 -6.76 -16.49
C GLU A 253 6.47 -6.78 -17.60
N GLU A 254 6.42 -7.79 -18.48
CA GLU A 254 7.28 -7.91 -19.66
C GLU A 254 7.11 -6.72 -20.61
N GLU A 255 5.86 -6.31 -20.91
CA GLU A 255 5.57 -5.12 -21.72
C GLU A 255 6.19 -3.86 -21.10
N THR A 256 6.08 -3.70 -19.77
CA THR A 256 6.66 -2.57 -19.04
C THR A 256 8.19 -2.58 -19.12
N ARG A 257 8.83 -3.74 -18.94
CA ARG A 257 10.29 -3.89 -19.06
C ARG A 257 10.76 -3.63 -20.49
N GLN A 258 10.03 -4.12 -21.49
CA GLN A 258 10.30 -3.85 -22.90
C GLN A 258 10.17 -2.35 -23.23
N GLY A 259 9.13 -1.69 -22.72
CA GLY A 259 8.93 -0.25 -22.88
C GLY A 259 10.08 0.57 -22.27
N LYS A 260 10.55 0.22 -21.07
CA LYS A 260 11.74 0.84 -20.44
C LYS A 260 12.99 0.68 -21.31
N LYS A 261 13.22 -0.51 -21.86
CA LYS A 261 14.35 -0.77 -22.77
C LYS A 261 14.25 0.05 -24.07
N GLN A 262 13.09 0.09 -24.70
CA GLN A 262 12.88 0.87 -25.92
C GLN A 262 13.13 2.36 -25.66
N HIS A 263 12.57 2.90 -24.58
CA HIS A 263 12.79 4.28 -24.18
C HIS A 263 14.29 4.60 -23.94
N TYR A 264 15.01 3.68 -23.28
CA TYR A 264 16.46 3.77 -23.13
C TYR A 264 17.21 3.79 -24.47
N GLU A 265 16.87 2.89 -25.38
CA GLU A 265 17.51 2.79 -26.71
C GLU A 265 17.23 4.05 -27.56
N GLU A 266 16.01 4.59 -27.51
CA GLU A 266 15.63 5.85 -28.16
C GLU A 266 16.42 7.04 -27.62
N ARG A 267 16.53 7.15 -26.29
CA ARG A 267 17.33 8.22 -25.65
C ARG A 267 18.82 8.10 -25.95
N CYS A 268 19.34 6.88 -26.02
CA CYS A 268 20.72 6.63 -26.47
C CYS A 268 20.91 7.06 -27.92
N ALA A 269 19.96 6.74 -28.80
CA ALA A 269 20.00 7.18 -30.19
C ALA A 269 19.95 8.70 -30.28
N ALA A 270 19.09 9.38 -29.51
CA ALA A 270 18.99 10.84 -29.53
C ALA A 270 20.24 11.55 -28.95
N THR A 271 20.83 11.01 -27.89
CA THR A 271 21.94 11.67 -27.18
C THR A 271 23.30 11.36 -27.77
N PHE A 272 23.49 10.14 -28.29
CA PHE A 272 24.77 9.67 -28.82
C PHE A 272 24.85 9.67 -30.36
N SER A 273 23.74 9.84 -31.10
CA SER A 273 23.80 10.04 -32.56
C SER A 273 24.08 11.50 -32.86
N THR A 274 25.37 11.83 -32.86
CA THR A 274 25.91 13.14 -33.20
C THR A 274 25.74 13.42 -34.70
N ASP A 275 24.68 14.14 -35.08
CA ASP A 275 24.59 14.76 -36.42
C ASP A 275 23.80 16.08 -36.48
N THR A 276 23.43 16.64 -35.32
CA THR A 276 22.76 17.94 -35.26
C THR A 276 23.67 18.99 -34.63
N ALA A 277 23.97 20.04 -35.40
CA ALA A 277 24.79 21.19 -34.99
C ALA A 277 24.29 21.89 -33.71
N ALA A 278 23.04 21.67 -33.30
CA ALA A 278 22.45 22.15 -32.05
C ALA A 278 22.91 21.37 -30.79
N ALA A 279 23.46 20.16 -30.93
CA ALA A 279 23.87 19.33 -29.79
C ALA A 279 25.23 19.74 -29.18
N VAL A 280 26.03 20.54 -29.89
CA VAL A 280 27.41 20.89 -29.49
C VAL A 280 27.46 22.01 -28.44
N THR A 281 26.40 22.82 -28.30
CA THR A 281 26.39 24.02 -27.44
C THR A 281 25.74 23.81 -26.07
N THR A 282 24.94 22.75 -25.89
CA THR A 282 24.23 22.48 -24.63
C THR A 282 25.10 21.64 -23.69
N LYS A 283 25.35 22.15 -22.48
CA LYS A 283 25.96 21.36 -21.41
C LYS A 283 24.98 20.28 -20.93
N LEU A 284 25.50 19.10 -20.60
CA LEU A 284 24.75 17.91 -20.18
C LEU A 284 24.88 17.75 -18.65
N SER A 285 23.74 17.79 -17.97
CA SER A 285 23.62 17.44 -16.55
C SER A 285 23.48 15.92 -16.37
N TYR A 286 23.46 15.43 -15.14
CA TYR A 286 23.22 14.00 -14.87
C TYR A 286 21.89 13.50 -15.46
N GLY A 287 20.83 14.33 -15.48
CA GLY A 287 19.52 13.94 -16.01
C GLY A 287 19.46 13.83 -17.54
N ASP A 288 20.38 14.49 -18.24
CA ASP A 288 20.43 14.52 -19.70
C ASP A 288 21.10 13.27 -20.29
N ILE A 289 21.90 12.56 -19.48
CA ILE A 289 22.51 11.30 -19.88
C ILE A 289 21.42 10.22 -20.00
N PRO A 290 21.42 9.39 -21.06
CA PRO A 290 20.42 8.38 -21.30
C PRO A 290 20.64 7.14 -20.40
N TRP A 291 20.43 7.30 -19.10
CA TRP A 291 20.50 6.20 -18.14
C TRP A 291 19.38 5.18 -18.39
N PRO A 292 19.65 3.86 -18.36
CA PRO A 292 18.60 2.85 -18.48
C PRO A 292 17.60 2.86 -17.31
N SER A 293 18.08 3.23 -16.12
CA SER A 293 17.28 3.47 -14.93
C SER A 293 17.81 4.71 -14.19
N PRO A 294 17.27 5.92 -14.46
CA PRO A 294 17.84 7.18 -13.94
C PRO A 294 17.87 7.32 -12.41
N LYS A 295 16.97 6.60 -11.71
CA LYS A 295 16.87 6.58 -10.24
C LYS A 295 17.27 5.23 -9.63
N GLY A 296 17.66 4.26 -10.47
CA GLY A 296 17.93 2.89 -10.07
C GLY A 296 19.39 2.63 -9.73
N SER A 297 19.67 1.43 -9.22
CA SER A 297 21.04 0.95 -9.01
C SER A 297 21.71 0.58 -10.34
N VAL A 298 23.03 0.37 -10.30
CA VAL A 298 23.80 -0.07 -11.48
C VAL A 298 23.32 -1.44 -11.96
N GLU A 299 22.91 -2.32 -11.06
CA GLU A 299 22.35 -3.63 -11.36
C GLU A 299 21.04 -3.50 -12.16
N GLU A 300 20.13 -2.64 -11.71
CA GLU A 300 18.88 -2.36 -12.42
C GLU A 300 19.13 -1.76 -13.81
N MET A 301 20.14 -0.89 -13.94
CA MET A 301 20.55 -0.36 -15.26
C MET A 301 20.99 -1.48 -16.20
N VAL A 302 21.79 -2.43 -15.71
CA VAL A 302 22.27 -3.58 -16.49
C VAL A 302 21.13 -4.53 -16.83
N GLU A 303 20.16 -4.74 -15.94
CA GLU A 303 18.95 -5.53 -16.21
C GLU A 303 18.13 -4.94 -17.36
N VAL A 304 17.90 -3.63 -17.38
CA VAL A 304 17.18 -2.96 -18.47
C VAL A 304 17.94 -3.09 -19.80
N MET A 305 19.27 -2.91 -19.79
CA MET A 305 20.11 -3.03 -21.00
C MET A 305 20.09 -4.42 -21.62
N LEU A 306 20.11 -5.46 -20.78
CA LEU A 306 20.23 -6.85 -21.19
C LEU A 306 18.87 -7.57 -21.25
N HIS A 307 17.77 -6.83 -21.01
CA HIS A 307 16.43 -7.37 -21.05
C HIS A 307 16.12 -8.04 -22.41
N GLY A 308 15.52 -9.23 -22.36
CA GLY A 308 15.20 -10.05 -23.54
C GLY A 308 16.39 -10.82 -24.14
N ALA A 309 17.61 -10.71 -23.59
CA ALA A 309 18.72 -11.57 -23.99
C ALA A 309 18.73 -12.85 -23.15
N ASP A 310 18.51 -14.00 -23.79
CA ASP A 310 18.62 -15.29 -23.10
C ASP A 310 20.09 -15.57 -22.74
N LYS A 311 20.37 -15.80 -21.45
CA LYS A 311 21.69 -16.19 -20.96
C LYS A 311 22.13 -17.55 -21.52
N LYS A 312 21.19 -18.38 -21.99
CA LYS A 312 21.46 -19.68 -22.63
C LYS A 312 21.96 -19.53 -24.06
N ASP A 313 21.54 -18.48 -24.78
CA ASP A 313 22.10 -18.12 -26.09
C ASP A 313 23.34 -17.24 -25.89
N VAL A 314 24.46 -17.89 -25.58
CA VAL A 314 25.74 -17.23 -25.27
C VAL A 314 26.22 -16.34 -26.43
N ALA A 315 25.90 -16.68 -27.68
CA ALA A 315 26.33 -15.92 -28.85
C ALA A 315 25.59 -14.57 -28.96
N VAL A 316 24.26 -14.60 -28.84
CA VAL A 316 23.42 -13.39 -28.86
C VAL A 316 23.70 -12.53 -27.62
N PHE A 317 23.81 -13.14 -26.44
CA PHE A 317 24.11 -12.45 -25.20
C PHE A 317 25.47 -11.75 -25.26
N ARG A 318 26.54 -12.44 -25.71
CA ARG A 318 27.87 -11.82 -25.88
C ARG A 318 27.89 -10.70 -26.92
N LYS A 319 27.06 -10.78 -27.96
CA LYS A 319 26.94 -9.71 -28.96
C LYS A 319 26.30 -8.46 -28.36
N LEU A 320 25.21 -8.63 -27.61
CA LEU A 320 24.54 -7.52 -26.93
C LEU A 320 25.44 -6.89 -25.85
N LEU A 321 26.11 -7.73 -25.05
CA LEU A 321 27.01 -7.27 -24.00
C LEU A 321 28.17 -6.44 -24.56
N ARG A 322 28.81 -6.89 -25.65
CA ARG A 322 29.87 -6.13 -26.33
C ARG A 322 29.39 -4.79 -26.88
N ARG A 323 28.15 -4.72 -27.37
CA ARG A 323 27.53 -3.46 -27.83
C ARG A 323 27.41 -2.48 -26.65
N GLN A 324 26.89 -2.93 -25.51
CA GLN A 324 26.74 -2.07 -24.33
C GLN A 324 28.08 -1.69 -23.71
N GLN A 325 29.05 -2.61 -23.64
CA GLN A 325 30.43 -2.31 -23.21
C GLN A 325 31.07 -1.23 -24.08
N ALA A 326 30.85 -1.25 -25.40
CA ALA A 326 31.37 -0.22 -26.28
C ALA A 326 30.69 1.15 -26.06
N VAL A 327 29.40 1.16 -25.76
CA VAL A 327 28.65 2.40 -25.46
C VAL A 327 29.10 3.01 -24.13
N TRP A 328 29.24 2.19 -23.10
CA TRP A 328 29.48 2.61 -21.70
C TRP A 328 30.93 2.46 -21.23
N HIS A 329 31.88 2.26 -22.14
CA HIS A 329 33.30 2.28 -21.78
C HIS A 329 33.71 3.69 -21.30
N PRO A 330 34.34 3.84 -20.12
CA PRO A 330 34.66 5.16 -19.53
C PRO A 330 35.39 6.09 -20.50
N ASP A 331 36.46 5.62 -21.13
CA ASP A 331 37.23 6.44 -22.08
C ASP A 331 36.42 6.85 -23.32
N ARG A 332 35.64 5.92 -23.89
CA ARG A 332 34.84 6.21 -25.10
C ARG A 332 33.66 7.11 -24.78
N PHE A 333 33.13 7.04 -23.56
CA PHE A 333 32.08 7.93 -23.07
C PHE A 333 32.65 9.34 -22.83
N ALA A 334 33.80 9.44 -22.15
CA ALA A 334 34.50 10.71 -21.93
C ALA A 334 34.90 11.39 -23.25
N GLN A 335 35.32 10.63 -24.27
CA GLN A 335 35.60 11.18 -25.59
C GLN A 335 34.35 11.73 -26.31
N ARG A 336 33.18 11.09 -26.12
CA ARG A 336 31.92 11.49 -26.77
C ARG A 336 31.23 12.66 -26.09
N CYS A 337 31.20 12.65 -24.76
CA CYS A 337 30.38 13.56 -23.96
C CYS A 337 31.19 14.41 -22.98
N GLY A 338 32.46 14.07 -22.71
CA GLY A 338 33.25 14.67 -21.62
C GLY A 338 33.48 16.18 -21.72
N ALA A 339 33.54 16.74 -22.94
CA ALA A 339 33.63 18.19 -23.15
C ALA A 339 32.28 18.93 -22.98
N ARG A 340 31.17 18.18 -22.98
CA ARG A 340 29.80 18.69 -22.83
C ARG A 340 29.25 18.51 -21.41
N LEU A 341 29.95 17.81 -20.51
CA LEU A 341 29.45 17.57 -19.16
C LEU A 341 29.52 18.85 -18.30
N GLU A 342 28.50 19.09 -17.50
CA GLU A 342 28.54 20.12 -16.47
C GLU A 342 29.55 19.78 -15.37
N ASP A 343 30.33 20.77 -14.93
CA ASP A 343 31.44 20.56 -13.98
C ASP A 343 30.96 20.02 -12.61
N GLY A 344 29.73 20.36 -12.20
CA GLY A 344 29.14 19.89 -10.94
C GLY A 344 28.76 18.39 -10.95
N ASP A 345 28.29 17.88 -12.08
CA ASP A 345 27.84 16.49 -12.22
C ASP A 345 28.90 15.58 -12.87
N LYS A 346 29.96 16.15 -13.43
CA LYS A 346 31.00 15.42 -14.19
C LYS A 346 31.56 14.23 -13.44
N GLN A 347 31.94 14.40 -12.18
CA GLN A 347 32.53 13.32 -11.37
C GLN A 347 31.52 12.21 -11.14
N ARG A 348 30.29 12.56 -10.72
CA ARG A 348 29.19 11.63 -10.51
C ARG A 348 28.89 10.80 -11.77
N ILE A 349 28.80 11.45 -12.93
CA ILE A 349 28.54 10.78 -14.21
C ILE A 349 29.66 9.78 -14.53
N LEU A 350 30.93 10.19 -14.40
CA LEU A 350 32.07 9.31 -14.70
C LEU A 350 32.16 8.12 -13.73
N ASP A 351 31.85 8.33 -12.44
CA ASP A 351 31.82 7.26 -11.44
C ASP A 351 30.71 6.26 -11.75
N THR A 352 29.51 6.72 -12.10
CA THR A 352 28.39 5.85 -12.51
C THR A 352 28.70 5.07 -13.78
N VAL A 353 29.30 5.71 -14.80
CA VAL A 353 29.74 5.03 -16.03
C VAL A 353 30.80 3.98 -15.72
N THR A 354 31.73 4.27 -14.81
CA THR A 354 32.78 3.34 -14.40
C THR A 354 32.20 2.13 -13.68
N ALA A 355 31.30 2.35 -12.71
CA ALA A 355 30.60 1.27 -12.01
C ALA A 355 29.80 0.37 -12.98
N LEU A 356 29.08 1.00 -13.91
CA LEU A 356 28.31 0.30 -14.95
C LEU A 356 29.20 -0.53 -15.88
N SER A 357 30.34 0.02 -16.30
CA SER A 357 31.33 -0.71 -17.09
C SER A 357 31.94 -1.89 -16.32
N GLN A 358 32.23 -1.72 -15.03
CA GLN A 358 32.72 -2.81 -14.18
C GLN A 358 31.72 -3.95 -14.08
N GLU A 359 30.43 -3.64 -13.92
CA GLU A 359 29.37 -4.64 -13.82
C GLU A 359 29.14 -5.39 -15.14
N LEU A 360 29.16 -4.69 -16.28
CA LEU A 360 29.12 -5.32 -17.60
C LEU A 360 30.34 -6.23 -17.85
N ASN A 361 31.52 -5.84 -17.35
CA ASN A 361 32.73 -6.65 -17.44
C ASN A 361 32.67 -7.89 -16.53
N ARG A 362 32.11 -7.76 -15.32
CA ARG A 362 31.86 -8.88 -14.41
C ARG A 362 30.95 -9.93 -15.07
N LEU A 363 29.87 -9.48 -15.70
CA LEU A 363 28.99 -10.37 -16.48
C LEU A 363 29.73 -11.01 -17.66
N ALA A 364 30.58 -10.28 -18.38
CA ALA A 364 31.35 -10.83 -19.49
C ALA A 364 32.35 -11.91 -19.03
N GLN A 365 32.95 -11.74 -17.85
CA GLN A 365 33.84 -12.73 -17.25
C GLN A 365 33.09 -13.97 -16.79
N SER A 366 31.87 -13.82 -16.26
CA SER A 366 31.03 -14.95 -15.83
C SER A 366 30.57 -15.86 -16.98
N LEU A 367 30.69 -15.40 -18.23
CA LEU A 367 30.35 -16.14 -19.45
C LEU A 367 31.55 -16.78 -20.14
N ARG A 368 32.77 -16.60 -19.61
CA ARG A 368 33.97 -17.30 -20.07
C ARG A 368 34.04 -18.66 -19.39
#